data_AF-A0AAD0YZM3-F1
#
_entry.id   AF-A0AAD0YZM3-F1
#
_cell.length_a   1.000
_cell.length_b   1.000
_cell.length_c   1.000
_cell.angle_alpha   90.00
_cell.angle_beta   90.00
_cell.angle_gamma   90.00
#
_symmetry.space_group_name_H-M   'P 1'
#
loop_
_entity.id
_entity.type
_entity.pdbx_description
1 polymer ?
#
loop_
_entity_poly.entity_id
_entity_poly.type
_entity_poly.pdbx_seq_one_letter_code
_entity_poly.pdbx_strand_id
1 'polypeptide(L)'
;MILFSCSDFGLRSHKKQNREQYPPQKLFEGIQLQAAQKIFDEDNSGLENMINTQPEIINQLSEKKGYTLFLYATMLENIKGMEVLLQKGADPNIITPDLLVLRFRRQ
;
A
#
# COMPACT_ATOMS: atom_id res chain seq x y z
N MET A 1 23.74 -21.77 -24.22
CA MET A 1 22.28 -21.72 -24.11
C MET A 1 21.90 -22.13 -22.71
N ILE A 2 21.49 -21.19 -21.86
CA ILE A 2 21.01 -21.51 -20.52
C ILE A 2 19.49 -21.65 -20.65
N LEU A 3 19.00 -22.87 -20.52
CA LEU A 3 17.59 -23.20 -20.54
C LEU A 3 17.00 -22.76 -19.19
N PHE A 4 16.14 -21.75 -19.20
CA PHE A 4 15.34 -21.40 -18.04
C PHE A 4 14.35 -22.54 -17.76
N SER A 5 14.66 -23.34 -16.74
CA SER A 5 13.80 -24.39 -16.22
C SER A 5 12.52 -23.76 -15.64
N CYS A 6 11.35 -24.29 -16.01
CA CYS A 6 10.04 -23.89 -15.48
C CYS A 6 9.86 -24.16 -13.97
N SER A 7 10.90 -24.54 -13.24
CA SER A 7 10.90 -24.66 -11.78
C SER A 7 10.98 -23.31 -11.05
N ASP A 8 11.19 -22.20 -11.76
CA ASP A 8 11.20 -20.85 -11.16
C ASP A 8 9.80 -20.24 -10.94
N PHE A 9 8.72 -20.97 -11.23
CA PHE A 9 7.35 -20.48 -11.00
C PHE A 9 7.01 -20.26 -9.51
N GLY A 10 7.88 -20.72 -8.59
CA GLY A 10 7.82 -20.45 -7.16
C GLY A 10 8.72 -19.28 -6.68
N LEU A 11 9.40 -18.57 -7.59
CA LEU A 11 10.35 -17.51 -7.21
C LEU A 11 9.68 -16.16 -6.98
N ARG A 12 9.70 -15.80 -5.69
CA ARG A 12 9.47 -14.49 -5.07
C ARG A 12 8.01 -14.07 -5.05
N SER A 13 7.35 -14.35 -3.93
CA SER A 13 6.24 -13.51 -3.47
C SER A 13 6.69 -12.05 -3.56
N HIS A 14 6.12 -11.30 -4.51
CA HIS A 14 6.41 -9.89 -4.71
C HIS A 14 6.21 -9.10 -3.42
N LYS A 15 5.30 -9.54 -2.55
CA LYS A 15 5.17 -9.11 -1.15
C LYS A 15 6.49 -8.86 -0.42
N LYS A 16 7.48 -9.76 -0.48
CA LYS A 16 8.77 -9.55 0.21
C LYS A 16 9.59 -8.44 -0.45
N GLN A 17 9.63 -8.43 -1.78
CA GLN A 17 10.36 -7.41 -2.54
C GLN A 17 9.72 -6.02 -2.39
N ASN A 18 8.39 -5.96 -2.40
CA ASN A 18 7.61 -4.74 -2.23
C ASN A 18 7.78 -4.19 -0.81
N ARG A 19 7.80 -5.04 0.22
CA ARG A 19 8.09 -4.63 1.61
C ARG A 19 9.48 -4.01 1.74
N GLU A 20 10.48 -4.55 1.04
CA GLU A 20 11.85 -3.99 1.03
C GLU A 20 11.91 -2.67 0.26
N GLN A 21 11.16 -2.54 -0.84
CA GLN A 21 11.17 -1.36 -1.71
C GLN A 21 10.37 -0.18 -1.16
N TYR A 22 9.30 -0.44 -0.41
CA TYR A 22 8.32 0.55 0.04
C TYR A 22 8.16 0.55 1.56
N PRO A 23 9.19 0.95 2.34
CA PRO A 23 9.03 1.15 3.77
C PRO A 23 8.09 2.33 4.06
N PRO A 24 7.22 2.24 5.08
CA PRO A 24 6.16 3.22 5.33
C PRO A 24 6.72 4.63 5.63
N GLN A 25 7.89 4.73 6.28
CA GLN A 25 8.56 5.99 6.63
C GLN A 25 8.96 6.83 5.41
N LYS A 26 9.12 6.19 4.25
CA LYS A 26 9.46 6.86 2.99
C LYS A 26 8.23 7.49 2.32
N LEU A 27 7.04 7.02 2.66
CA LEU A 27 5.79 7.33 1.95
C LEU A 27 4.80 8.16 2.78
N PHE A 28 4.87 8.04 4.11
CA PHE A 28 3.93 8.65 5.04
C PHE A 28 4.64 9.35 6.20
N GLU A 29 3.92 10.24 6.88
CA GLU A 29 4.35 10.96 8.08
C GLU A 29 3.20 11.09 9.09
N GLY A 30 3.52 11.50 10.32
CA GLY A 30 2.54 11.77 11.36
C GLY A 30 1.65 10.57 11.68
N ILE A 31 0.35 10.83 11.79
CA ILE A 31 -0.67 9.80 12.04
C ILE A 31 -0.70 8.79 10.90
N GLN A 32 -0.68 9.22 9.64
CA GLN A 32 -0.75 8.30 8.50
C GLN A 32 0.41 7.29 8.50
N LEU A 33 1.59 7.68 9.00
CA LEU A 33 2.71 6.77 9.17
C LEU A 33 2.40 5.64 10.14
N GLN A 34 1.74 5.93 11.27
CA GLN A 34 1.33 4.90 12.22
C GLN A 34 0.34 3.93 11.58
N ALA A 35 -0.65 4.42 10.82
CA ALA A 35 -1.60 3.57 10.11
C ALA A 35 -0.90 2.73 9.02
N ALA A 36 0.01 3.33 8.26
CA ALA A 36 0.82 2.62 7.26
C ALA A 36 1.72 1.55 7.91
N GLN A 37 2.26 1.81 9.10
CA GLN A 37 3.03 0.82 9.85
C GLN A 37 2.15 -0.38 10.23
N LYS A 38 0.90 -0.16 10.65
CA LYS A 38 -0.06 -1.25 10.91
C LYS A 38 -0.35 -2.09 9.66
N ILE A 39 -0.51 -1.45 8.50
CA ILE A 39 -0.68 -2.16 7.21
C ILE A 39 0.57 -2.99 6.88
N PHE A 40 1.77 -2.43 7.12
CA PHE A 40 3.05 -3.10 6.89
C PHE A 40 3.27 -4.29 7.82
N ASP A 41 2.87 -4.17 9.08
CA ASP A 41 2.98 -5.21 10.10
C ASP A 41 1.84 -6.24 10.04
N GLU A 42 0.85 -6.03 9.15
CA GLU A 42 -0.38 -6.83 9.03
C GLU A 42 -1.26 -6.84 10.30
N ASP A 43 -1.12 -5.80 11.12
CA ASP A 43 -1.94 -5.56 12.32
C ASP A 43 -3.28 -4.92 11.93
N ASN A 44 -4.18 -5.74 11.40
CA ASN A 44 -5.48 -5.29 10.89
C ASN A 44 -6.41 -4.78 12.00
N SER A 45 -6.34 -5.35 13.20
CA SER A 45 -7.15 -4.88 14.34
C SER A 45 -6.65 -3.53 14.86
N GLY A 46 -5.33 -3.34 14.94
CA GLY A 46 -4.73 -2.05 15.24
C GLY A 46 -5.07 -0.99 14.20
N LEU A 47 -5.02 -1.36 12.92
CA LEU A 47 -5.44 -0.49 11.81
C LEU A 47 -6.90 -0.07 11.95
N GLU A 48 -7.80 -1.02 12.23
CA GLU A 48 -9.23 -0.75 12.35
C GLU A 48 -9.53 0.23 13.48
N ASN A 49 -8.95 0.01 14.66
CA ASN A 49 -9.11 0.89 15.82
C ASN A 49 -8.61 2.31 15.52
N MET A 50 -7.52 2.42 14.78
CA MET A 50 -6.93 3.70 14.42
C MET A 50 -7.81 4.49 13.46
N ILE A 51 -8.37 3.83 12.43
CA ILE A 51 -9.31 4.44 11.50
C ILE A 51 -10.61 4.86 12.20
N ASN A 52 -11.11 4.05 13.13
CA ASN A 52 -12.30 4.40 13.91
C ASN A 52 -12.08 5.65 14.78
N THR A 53 -10.84 5.87 15.25
CA THR A 53 -10.49 7.03 16.07
C THR A 53 -10.29 8.29 15.22
N GLN A 54 -9.76 8.13 14.00
CA GLN A 54 -9.37 9.21 13.11
C GLN A 54 -9.84 8.90 11.67
N PRO A 55 -11.15 9.01 11.39
CA PRO A 55 -11.72 8.65 10.09
C PRO A 55 -11.20 9.52 8.94
N GLU A 56 -10.71 10.72 9.22
CA GLU A 56 -10.18 11.67 8.23
C GLU A 56 -9.00 11.13 7.41
N ILE A 57 -8.24 10.17 7.94
CA ILE A 57 -7.02 9.67 7.28
C ILE A 57 -7.30 8.71 6.12
N ILE A 58 -8.51 8.15 6.03
CA ILE A 58 -8.79 6.99 5.17
C ILE A 58 -8.61 7.28 3.68
N ASN A 59 -9.00 8.48 3.24
CA ASN A 59 -8.93 8.95 1.86
C ASN A 59 -7.92 10.09 1.68
N GLN A 60 -7.18 10.42 2.73
CA GLN A 60 -6.21 11.50 2.71
C GLN A 60 -4.98 11.07 1.90
N LEU A 61 -4.49 11.98 1.06
CA LEU A 61 -3.23 11.80 0.33
C LEU A 61 -2.05 12.05 1.28
N SER A 62 -1.00 11.25 1.15
CA SER A 62 0.22 11.47 1.92
C SER A 62 0.93 12.75 1.48
N GLU A 63 1.42 13.53 2.43
CA GLU A 63 2.11 14.80 2.11
C GLU A 63 3.40 14.56 1.33
N LYS A 64 4.08 13.44 1.58
CA LYS A 64 5.36 13.10 0.93
C LYS A 64 5.24 12.74 -0.55
N LYS A 65 4.28 11.88 -0.89
CA LYS A 65 4.19 11.24 -2.23
C LYS A 65 2.78 11.25 -2.81
N GLY A 66 1.79 11.74 -2.07
CA GLY A 66 0.41 11.75 -2.49
C GLY A 66 -0.20 10.35 -2.54
N TYR A 67 0.22 9.43 -1.67
CA TYR A 67 -0.36 8.08 -1.63
C TYR A 67 -1.48 7.99 -0.61
N THR A 68 -2.53 7.22 -0.94
CA THR A 68 -3.54 6.82 0.04
C THR A 68 -3.09 5.56 0.78
N LEU A 69 -3.65 5.33 1.97
CA LEU A 69 -3.44 4.09 2.72
C LEU A 69 -3.91 2.86 1.91
N PHE A 70 -4.98 3.01 1.13
CA PHE A 70 -5.47 1.96 0.24
C PHE A 70 -4.46 1.60 -0.84
N LEU A 71 -3.93 2.58 -1.58
CA LEU A 71 -2.90 2.33 -2.59
C LEU A 71 -1.67 1.64 -1.97
N TYR A 72 -1.25 2.07 -0.78
CA TYR A 72 -0.13 1.44 -0.10
C TYR A 72 -0.40 -0.03 0.27
N ALA A 73 -1.60 -0.35 0.77
CA ALA A 73 -1.99 -1.74 1.04
C ALA A 73 -1.96 -2.61 -0.24
N THR A 74 -2.34 -2.06 -1.39
CA THR A 74 -2.25 -2.76 -2.68
C THR A 74 -0.80 -3.06 -3.09
N MET A 75 0.12 -2.09 -2.90
CA MET A 75 1.54 -2.29 -3.21
C MET A 75 2.17 -3.37 -2.33
N LEU A 76 1.71 -3.49 -1.09
CA LEU A 76 2.16 -4.54 -0.17
C LEU A 76 1.42 -5.87 -0.32
N GLU A 77 0.46 -5.97 -1.23
CA GLU A 77 -0.40 -7.15 -1.41
C GLU A 77 -1.10 -7.58 -0.10
N ASN A 78 -1.42 -6.62 0.78
CA ASN A 78 -2.10 -6.89 2.04
C ASN A 78 -3.62 -6.92 1.81
N ILE A 79 -4.13 -8.06 1.34
CA ILE A 79 -5.56 -8.26 1.03
C ILE A 79 -6.45 -7.94 2.24
N LYS A 80 -6.10 -8.43 3.44
CA LYS A 80 -6.89 -8.16 4.65
C LYS A 80 -6.91 -6.67 5.02
N GLY A 81 -5.77 -6.00 4.90
CA GLY A 81 -5.69 -4.55 5.10
C GLY A 81 -6.54 -3.79 4.09
N MET A 82 -6.55 -4.22 2.83
CA MET A 82 -7.42 -3.66 1.79
C MET A 82 -8.90 -3.86 2.12
N GLU A 83 -9.30 -5.05 2.56
CA GLU A 83 -10.68 -5.33 2.99
C GLU A 83 -11.11 -4.42 4.14
N VAL A 84 -10.30 -4.28 5.18
CA VAL A 84 -10.57 -3.38 6.31
C VAL A 84 -10.73 -1.94 5.83
N LEU A 85 -9.82 -1.46 4.97
CA LEU A 85 -9.89 -0.10 4.43
C LEU A 85 -11.17 0.12 3.61
N LEU A 86 -11.57 -0.82 2.74
CA LEU A 86 -12.80 -0.72 1.95
C LEU A 86 -14.05 -0.73 2.83
N GLN A 87 -14.10 -1.61 3.83
CA GLN A 87 -15.21 -1.66 4.79
C GLN A 87 -15.36 -0.36 5.58
N LYS A 88 -14.27 0.38 5.80
CA LYS A 88 -14.28 1.67 6.48
C LYS A 88 -14.53 2.87 5.55
N GLY A 89 -14.70 2.65 4.24
CA GLY A 89 -15.03 3.70 3.28
C GLY A 89 -13.83 4.29 2.53
N ALA A 90 -12.73 3.54 2.41
CA ALA A 90 -11.65 3.92 1.51
C ALA A 90 -12.13 3.90 0.05
N ASP A 91 -11.85 4.97 -0.70
CA ASP A 91 -12.17 5.06 -2.12
C ASP A 91 -10.99 4.51 -2.95
N PRO A 92 -11.17 3.38 -3.66
CA PRO A 92 -10.12 2.80 -4.48
C PRO A 92 -9.83 3.60 -5.76
N ASN A 93 -10.66 4.59 -6.11
CA ASN A 93 -10.54 5.35 -7.36
C ASN A 93 -9.76 6.66 -7.21
N ILE A 94 -9.21 6.94 -6.03
CA ILE A 94 -8.41 8.15 -5.82
C ILE A 94 -7.13 8.07 -6.66
N ILE A 95 -7.01 9.00 -7.61
CA ILE A 95 -5.86 9.11 -8.50
C ILE A 95 -4.72 9.78 -7.75
N THR A 96 -3.62 9.07 -7.56
CA THR A 96 -2.42 9.63 -6.94
C THR A 96 -1.52 10.27 -7.99
N PRO A 97 -0.82 11.38 -7.67
CA PRO A 97 -0.01 12.11 -8.65
C PRO A 97 1.07 11.26 -9.31
N ASP A 98 1.66 10.31 -8.58
CA ASP A 98 2.72 9.43 -9.06
C ASP A 98 2.22 8.44 -10.15
N LEU A 99 0.94 8.04 -10.06
CA LEU A 99 0.28 7.19 -11.04
C LEU A 99 0.11 7.89 -12.40
N LEU A 100 0.06 9.22 -12.44
CA LEU A 100 0.05 9.99 -13.68
C LEU A 100 1.39 9.87 -14.41
N VAL A 101 2.52 9.82 -13.69
CA VAL A 101 3.86 9.71 -14.31
C VAL A 101 4.03 8.39 -15.06
N LEU A 102 3.46 7.29 -14.55
CA LEU A 102 3.51 5.99 -15.22
C LEU A 102 2.59 5.88 -16.45
N ARG A 103 1.49 6.64 -16.49
CA ARG A 103 0.58 6.66 -17.65
C ARG A 103 1.17 7.39 -18.87
N PHE A 104 2.06 8.36 -18.67
CA PHE A 104 2.65 9.14 -19.76
C PHE A 104 4.03 8.65 -20.24
N ARG A 105 4.60 7.61 -19.64
CA ARG A 105 5.90 7.01 -20.04
C ARG A 105 5.77 5.87 -21.06
N ARG A 106 4.61 5.73 -21.70
CA ARG A 106 4.38 4.83 -22.85
C ARG A 106 3.87 5.64 -24.04
N GLN A 107 4.76 6.42 -24.65
CA GLN A 107 4.64 6.90 -26.03
C GLN A 107 6.00 6.75 -26.70
#